data_AF-A0A9D0HF18-F1
#
_entry.id   AF-A0A9D0HF18-F1
#
_cell.length_a   1.000
_cell.length_b   1.000
_cell.length_c   1.000
_cell.angle_alpha   90.00
_cell.angle_beta   90.00
_cell.angle_gamma   90.00
#
_symmetry.space_group_name_H-M   'P 1'
#
loop_
_entity.id
_entity.type
_entity.pdbx_description
1 polymer ?
#
loop_
_entity_poly.entity_id
_entity_poly.type
_entity_poly.pdbx_seq_one_letter_code
_entity_poly.pdbx_strand_id
1 'polypeptide(L)'
;MAYLKQAVAGGVGYAVAGPAGALLGVALAGGDSDDAGYDMSDIPIGVHVEEQHQNDELGRRWSLHFLSEIPAPAFARVQFRNDSGQPLGGHAPFADAGGTFLAAAPIGRHNDGWRSVLYLPFGALQYTSPKHISLEVSVWSQQRGKLHPAGKGTLEANLPAATTWQPAAFLQPLVSLGARVMMTSGQPTQSQLATMVEYIASEFGILGPVRASALSAMLVHANHPPPLRDTIERARFRFPNLNHTAVVALLSEACFSDDHNATAARAALSDIATSLTEPRPQ
;
A
#
# COMPACT_ATOMS: atom_id res chain seq x y z
N MET A 1 -10.62 -7.20 -24.37
CA MET A 1 -9.28 -7.01 -23.77
C MET A 1 -9.12 -5.71 -22.96
N ALA A 2 -10.14 -4.85 -22.81
CA ALA A 2 -10.09 -3.65 -21.96
C ALA A 2 -10.40 -3.91 -20.46
N TYR A 3 -11.26 -4.89 -20.17
CA TYR A 3 -11.68 -5.23 -18.79
C TYR A 3 -10.57 -5.79 -17.89
N LEU A 4 -9.53 -6.40 -18.46
CA LEU A 4 -8.43 -6.98 -17.68
C LEU A 4 -7.51 -5.90 -17.07
N LYS A 5 -7.38 -4.73 -17.72
CA LYS A 5 -6.54 -3.63 -17.23
C LYS A 5 -7.20 -2.86 -16.07
N GLN A 6 -8.53 -2.78 -16.07
CA GLN A 6 -9.32 -2.11 -15.03
C GLN A 6 -9.26 -2.85 -13.69
N ALA A 7 -9.26 -4.18 -13.72
CA ALA A 7 -9.12 -5.01 -12.52
C ALA A 7 -7.73 -4.90 -11.88
N VAL A 8 -6.67 -4.83 -12.70
CA VAL A 8 -5.27 -4.76 -12.23
C VAL A 8 -4.96 -3.40 -11.58
N ALA A 9 -5.47 -2.28 -12.12
CA ALA A 9 -5.32 -0.97 -11.48
C ALA A 9 -6.10 -0.90 -10.14
N GLY A 10 -7.26 -1.55 -10.07
CA GLY A 10 -8.06 -1.67 -8.84
C GLY A 10 -7.40 -2.53 -7.75
N GLY A 11 -6.81 -3.68 -8.10
CA GLY A 11 -6.09 -4.54 -7.15
C GLY A 11 -4.84 -3.87 -6.58
N VAL A 12 -4.04 -3.23 -7.43
CA VAL A 12 -2.84 -2.47 -7.05
C VAL A 12 -3.15 -1.32 -6.10
N GLY A 13 -4.19 -0.56 -6.41
CA GLY A 13 -4.70 0.45 -5.50
C GLY A 13 -5.25 -0.16 -4.21
N TYR A 14 -5.94 -1.31 -4.29
CA TYR A 14 -6.44 -2.02 -3.11
C TYR A 14 -5.34 -2.43 -2.14
N ALA A 15 -4.25 -3.00 -2.65
CA ALA A 15 -3.20 -3.59 -1.81
C ALA A 15 -2.30 -2.53 -1.17
N VAL A 16 -2.09 -1.38 -1.84
CA VAL A 16 -1.24 -0.28 -1.35
C VAL A 16 -2.05 0.77 -0.57
N ALA A 17 -3.29 1.01 -0.99
CA ALA A 17 -4.14 2.12 -0.52
C ALA A 17 -5.55 1.70 -0.06
N GLY A 18 -5.82 0.39 0.04
CA GLY A 18 -7.12 -0.16 0.48
C GLY A 18 -8.24 0.02 -0.56
N PRO A 19 -9.51 -0.23 -0.18
CA PRO A 19 -10.68 0.00 -1.04
C PRO A 19 -10.70 1.38 -1.73
N ALA A 20 -10.15 2.41 -1.09
CA ALA A 20 -9.98 3.76 -1.64
C ALA A 20 -8.97 3.80 -2.79
N GLY A 21 -7.85 3.10 -2.66
CA GLY A 21 -6.92 2.91 -3.77
C GLY A 21 -7.51 2.10 -4.90
N ALA A 22 -8.35 1.11 -4.62
CA ALA A 22 -9.07 0.37 -5.67
C ALA A 22 -10.05 1.28 -6.44
N LEU A 23 -10.78 2.13 -5.72
CA LEU A 23 -11.65 3.13 -6.30
C LEU A 23 -10.87 4.19 -7.08
N LEU A 24 -9.69 4.59 -6.63
CA LEU A 24 -8.78 5.47 -7.36
C LEU A 24 -8.19 4.80 -8.58
N GLY A 25 -7.76 3.54 -8.49
CA GLY A 25 -7.29 2.75 -9.62
C GLY A 25 -8.36 2.60 -10.69
N VAL A 26 -9.62 2.39 -10.30
CA VAL A 26 -10.78 2.33 -11.20
C VAL A 26 -11.12 3.72 -11.76
N ALA A 27 -11.12 4.78 -10.93
CA ALA A 27 -11.43 6.15 -11.36
C ALA A 27 -10.35 6.74 -12.29
N LEU A 28 -9.07 6.42 -12.05
CA LEU A 28 -7.92 6.84 -12.86
C LEU A 28 -7.75 5.97 -14.12
N ALA A 29 -8.16 4.69 -14.10
CA ALA A 29 -8.14 3.83 -15.29
C ALA A 29 -9.38 3.98 -16.18
N GLY A 30 -10.46 4.56 -15.66
CA GLY A 30 -11.69 4.87 -16.41
C GLY A 30 -11.76 6.30 -16.94
N GLY A 31 -10.86 7.19 -16.51
CA GLY A 31 -10.71 8.52 -17.08
C GLY A 31 -9.78 8.46 -18.28
N ASP A 32 -10.33 8.74 -19.47
CA ASP A 32 -9.50 9.31 -20.52
C ASP A 32 -8.69 10.46 -19.92
N SER A 33 -7.41 10.48 -20.28
CA SER A 33 -6.43 11.50 -19.96
C SER A 33 -6.99 12.90 -20.22
N ASP A 34 -7.57 13.49 -19.19
CA ASP A 34 -7.72 14.92 -19.00
C ASP A 34 -8.06 15.11 -17.53
N ASP A 35 -7.43 16.10 -16.91
CA ASP A 35 -8.01 16.79 -15.77
C ASP A 35 -9.49 16.99 -16.07
N ALA A 36 -10.36 16.20 -15.45
CA ALA A 36 -11.79 16.34 -15.60
C ALA A 36 -12.23 17.61 -14.88
N GLY A 37 -11.83 18.79 -15.36
CA GLY A 37 -12.37 20.12 -15.10
C GLY A 37 -12.53 20.56 -13.64
N TYR A 38 -12.02 19.81 -12.66
CA TYR A 38 -12.12 20.20 -11.26
C TYR A 38 -10.99 21.16 -10.95
N ASP A 39 -11.29 22.43 -11.14
CA ASP A 39 -10.43 23.51 -10.68
C ASP A 39 -10.34 23.46 -9.15
N MET A 40 -9.20 22.99 -8.65
CA MET A 40 -8.87 22.90 -7.23
C MET A 40 -8.44 24.26 -6.66
N SER A 41 -8.30 25.30 -7.49
CA SER A 41 -7.82 26.62 -7.06
C SER A 41 -8.79 27.37 -6.14
N ASP A 42 -10.07 27.01 -6.16
CA ASP A 42 -11.16 27.67 -5.41
C ASP A 42 -11.53 27.00 -4.07
N ILE A 43 -10.81 25.96 -3.62
CA ILE A 43 -11.23 25.16 -2.44
C ILE A 43 -10.49 25.64 -1.18
N PRO A 44 -11.16 26.35 -0.24
CA PRO A 44 -10.51 27.04 0.87
C PRO A 44 -10.40 26.15 2.11
N ILE A 45 -9.92 24.91 1.94
CA ILE A 45 -9.58 24.06 3.09
C ILE A 45 -8.07 23.91 3.06
N GLY A 46 -7.41 24.81 3.79
CA GLY A 46 -6.01 24.66 4.16
C GLY A 46 -5.90 23.40 5.00
N VAL A 47 -5.53 22.31 4.35
CA VAL A 47 -5.23 21.05 5.03
C VAL A 47 -3.93 21.30 5.80
N HIS A 48 -4.06 21.80 7.03
CA HIS A 48 -2.96 21.86 7.97
C HIS A 48 -2.64 20.44 8.37
N VAL A 49 -1.54 19.94 7.82
CA VAL A 49 -1.05 18.61 8.11
C VAL A 49 0.12 18.71 9.06
N GLU A 50 -0.01 18.08 10.21
CA GLU A 50 1.14 17.80 11.06
C GLU A 50 1.75 16.47 10.62
N GLU A 51 3.05 16.49 10.33
CA GLU A 51 3.80 15.30 9.97
C GLU A 51 4.30 14.60 11.24
N GLN A 52 3.84 13.38 11.46
CA GLN A 52 4.59 12.41 12.26
C GLN A 52 5.16 11.36 11.33
N HIS A 53 6.47 11.17 11.40
CA HIS A 53 7.15 10.17 10.60
C HIS A 53 7.86 9.12 11.47
N GLN A 54 7.82 7.89 10.99
CA GLN A 54 8.68 6.81 11.45
C GLN A 54 9.36 6.24 10.21
N ASN A 55 10.65 5.91 10.32
CA ASN A 55 11.42 5.32 9.23
C ASN A 55 11.70 3.84 9.52
N ASP A 56 11.75 3.04 8.47
CA ASP A 56 12.42 1.73 8.47
C ASP A 56 13.58 1.74 7.46
N GLU A 57 14.19 0.59 7.22
CA GLU A 57 15.32 0.47 6.30
C GLU A 57 14.94 0.71 4.82
N LEU A 58 13.66 0.66 4.46
CA LEU A 58 13.18 0.80 3.08
C LEU A 58 12.45 2.12 2.79
N GLY A 59 11.95 2.79 3.81
CA GLY A 59 11.02 3.89 3.61
C GLY A 59 10.58 4.62 4.86
N ARG A 60 9.57 5.46 4.66
CA ARG A 60 8.98 6.32 5.67
C ARG A 60 7.47 6.12 5.74
N ARG A 61 6.96 5.95 6.95
CA ARG A 61 5.53 6.02 7.22
C ARG A 61 5.17 7.43 7.64
N TRP A 62 4.21 8.03 6.94
CA TRP A 62 3.67 9.34 7.23
C TRP A 62 2.27 9.25 7.82
N SER A 63 2.08 10.03 8.87
CA SER A 63 0.76 10.31 9.44
C SER A 63 0.36 11.73 9.04
N LEU A 64 -0.73 11.85 8.28
CA LEU A 64 -1.31 13.14 7.95
C LEU A 64 -2.48 13.40 8.91
N HIS A 65 -2.37 14.44 9.73
CA HIS A 65 -3.44 14.89 10.63
C HIS A 65 -4.21 16.03 9.98
N PHE A 66 -5.54 15.99 9.99
CA PHE A 66 -6.37 17.01 9.37
C PHE A 66 -7.05 17.83 10.47
N LEU A 67 -6.79 19.14 10.50
CA LEU A 67 -7.38 20.04 11.51
C LEU A 67 -8.87 20.33 11.27
N SER A 68 -9.34 20.18 10.04
CA SER A 68 -10.76 20.37 9.67
C SER A 68 -11.51 19.05 9.63
N GLU A 69 -12.83 19.12 9.83
CA GLU A 69 -13.70 17.97 9.63
C GLU A 69 -13.74 17.59 8.14
N ILE A 70 -13.53 16.30 7.85
CA ILE A 70 -13.52 15.77 6.49
C ILE A 70 -14.81 14.98 6.26
N PRO A 71 -15.62 15.30 5.24
CA PRO A 71 -16.82 14.54 4.91
C PRO A 71 -16.46 13.09 4.52
N ALA A 72 -16.88 12.11 5.33
CA ALA A 72 -16.63 10.70 5.05
C ALA A 72 -17.68 10.07 4.12
N PRO A 73 -17.33 9.01 3.36
CA PRO A 73 -15.98 8.44 3.22
C PRO A 73 -15.07 9.36 2.39
N ALA A 74 -13.79 9.47 2.78
CA ALA A 74 -12.80 10.31 2.11
C ALA A 74 -11.44 9.63 2.03
N PHE A 75 -10.60 10.15 1.14
CA PHE A 75 -9.21 9.75 1.01
C PHE A 75 -8.31 10.95 0.71
N ALA A 76 -7.05 10.80 1.07
CA ALA A 76 -5.98 11.70 0.70
C ALA A 76 -5.24 11.12 -0.51
N ARG A 77 -4.98 11.96 -1.51
CA ARG A 77 -4.04 11.72 -2.60
C ARG A 77 -2.82 12.60 -2.36
N VAL A 78 -1.64 12.02 -2.40
CA VAL A 78 -0.38 12.71 -2.16
C VAL A 78 0.50 12.58 -3.41
N GLN A 79 0.86 13.73 -3.95
CA GLN A 79 1.80 13.86 -5.06
C GLN A 79 3.09 14.47 -4.55
N PHE A 80 4.22 13.88 -4.94
CA PHE A 80 5.54 14.33 -4.54
C PHE A 80 6.10 15.25 -5.60
N ARG A 81 6.54 16.44 -5.22
CA ARG A 81 7.08 17.46 -6.11
C ARG A 81 8.50 17.84 -5.67
N ASN A 82 9.33 18.19 -6.66
CA ASN A 82 10.64 18.75 -6.39
C ASN A 82 10.56 20.24 -6.00
N ASP A 83 11.70 20.84 -5.66
CA ASP A 83 11.82 22.27 -5.32
C ASP A 83 11.36 23.22 -6.44
N SER A 84 11.31 22.75 -7.70
CA SER A 84 10.78 23.50 -8.85
C SER A 84 9.28 23.25 -9.07
N GLY A 85 8.60 22.56 -8.16
CA GLY A 85 7.17 22.22 -8.24
C GLY A 85 6.84 21.11 -9.24
N GLN A 86 7.83 20.49 -9.89
CA GLN A 86 7.57 19.42 -10.86
C GLN A 86 7.33 18.09 -10.15
N PRO A 87 6.39 17.27 -10.62
CA PRO A 87 6.12 15.97 -10.04
C PRO A 87 7.32 15.03 -10.17
N LEU A 88 7.55 14.24 -9.12
CA LEU A 88 8.57 13.19 -9.10
C LEU A 88 8.01 11.89 -9.71
N GLY A 89 8.85 11.19 -10.47
CA GLY A 89 8.51 9.91 -11.07
C GLY A 89 8.48 8.77 -10.06
N GLY A 90 7.83 7.67 -10.40
CA GLY A 90 7.74 6.48 -9.56
C GLY A 90 8.02 5.19 -10.31
N HIS A 91 8.33 4.13 -9.56
CA HIS A 91 8.28 2.76 -10.04
C HIS A 91 6.89 2.17 -9.79
N ALA A 92 6.42 1.33 -10.72
CA ALA A 92 5.24 0.49 -10.48
C ALA A 92 5.41 -0.29 -9.15
N PRO A 93 4.37 -0.35 -8.30
CA PRO A 93 2.99 0.08 -8.52
C PRO A 93 2.67 1.54 -8.19
N PHE A 94 3.64 2.29 -7.69
CA PHE A 94 3.43 3.62 -7.15
C PHE A 94 3.37 4.71 -8.22
N ALA A 95 3.48 4.35 -9.50
CA ALA A 95 3.45 5.25 -10.63
C ALA A 95 2.08 5.24 -11.29
N ASP A 96 1.54 6.41 -11.62
CA ASP A 96 0.36 6.53 -12.47
C ASP A 96 0.66 6.27 -13.96
N ALA A 97 -0.34 6.42 -14.81
CA ALA A 97 -0.19 6.23 -16.26
C ALA A 97 0.85 7.18 -16.89
N GLY A 98 1.09 8.35 -16.29
CA GLY A 98 2.11 9.31 -16.70
C GLY A 98 3.48 9.05 -16.07
N GLY A 99 3.64 7.99 -15.28
CA GLY A 99 4.89 7.67 -14.57
C GLY A 99 5.12 8.50 -13.31
N THR A 100 4.16 9.31 -12.89
CA THR A 100 4.27 10.15 -11.68
C THR A 100 4.03 9.32 -10.43
N PHE A 101 4.85 9.51 -9.41
CA PHE A 101 4.64 8.85 -8.13
C PHE A 101 3.41 9.42 -7.42
N LEU A 102 2.47 8.56 -7.08
CA LEU A 102 1.28 8.91 -6.31
C LEU A 102 1.10 7.93 -5.16
N ALA A 103 0.85 8.49 -3.97
CA ALA A 103 0.33 7.73 -2.84
C ALA A 103 -1.12 8.12 -2.59
N ALA A 104 -1.93 7.17 -2.16
CA ALA A 104 -3.26 7.46 -1.68
C ALA A 104 -3.57 6.66 -0.43
N ALA A 105 -4.42 7.18 0.43
CA ALA A 105 -4.85 6.50 1.64
C ALA A 105 -6.22 7.01 2.09
N PRO A 106 -7.08 6.14 2.63
CA PRO A 106 -8.32 6.57 3.27
C PRO A 106 -8.03 7.55 4.41
N ILE A 107 -9.01 8.42 4.68
CA ILE A 107 -9.02 9.29 5.86
C ILE A 107 -10.03 8.70 6.84
N GLY A 108 -9.56 8.37 8.04
CA GLY A 108 -10.37 7.83 9.13
C GLY A 108 -10.54 8.83 10.26
N ARG A 109 -11.60 8.65 11.05
CA ARG A 109 -11.79 9.37 12.32
C ARG A 109 -11.04 8.62 13.42
N HIS A 110 -10.21 9.35 14.17
CA HIS A 110 -9.49 8.90 15.36
C HIS A 110 -9.86 9.78 16.57
N ASN A 111 -9.42 9.38 17.77
CA ASN A 111 -9.74 10.08 19.01
C ASN A 111 -9.23 11.54 19.02
N ASP A 112 -8.16 11.82 18.27
CA ASP A 112 -7.46 13.10 18.17
C ASP A 112 -7.79 13.89 16.90
N GLY A 113 -8.70 13.40 16.03
CA GLY A 113 -9.11 14.11 14.83
C GLY A 113 -9.27 13.20 13.60
N TRP A 114 -9.22 13.79 12.42
CA TRP A 114 -9.18 13.05 11.16
C TRP A 114 -7.74 12.76 10.78
N ARG A 115 -7.45 11.54 10.32
CA ARG A 115 -6.09 11.10 10.02
C ARG A 115 -6.04 10.21 8.79
N SER A 116 -4.95 10.33 8.04
CA SER A 116 -4.57 9.38 7.00
C SER A 116 -3.16 8.88 7.23
N VAL A 117 -2.89 7.64 6.85
CA VAL A 117 -1.57 7.03 7.01
C VAL A 117 -1.13 6.43 5.70
N LEU A 118 0.07 6.82 5.25
CA LEU A 118 0.67 6.31 4.03
C LEU A 118 2.12 5.92 4.26
N TYR A 119 2.63 5.07 3.39
CA TYR A 119 4.02 4.63 3.41
C TYR A 119 4.68 4.95 2.08
N LEU A 120 5.85 5.58 2.14
CA LEU A 120 6.71 5.85 1.00
C LEU A 120 7.92 4.91 1.05
N PRO A 121 8.04 3.99 0.10
CA PRO A 121 9.30 3.30 -0.14
C PRO A 121 10.26 4.25 -0.85
N PHE A 122 11.41 4.58 -0.23
CA PHE A 122 12.36 5.55 -0.80
C PHE A 122 12.83 5.11 -2.19
N GLY A 123 13.14 3.83 -2.36
CA GLY A 123 13.62 3.32 -3.65
C GLY A 123 12.55 3.27 -4.74
N ALA A 124 11.27 3.37 -4.40
CA ALA A 124 10.20 3.41 -5.40
C ALA A 124 10.00 4.82 -5.99
N LEU A 125 10.46 5.86 -5.31
CA LEU A 125 10.40 7.24 -5.77
C LEU A 125 11.67 7.58 -6.57
N GLN A 126 11.51 8.19 -7.74
CA GLN A 126 12.63 8.50 -8.63
C GLN A 126 13.18 9.89 -8.37
N TYR A 127 14.36 9.95 -7.76
CA TYR A 127 15.10 11.18 -7.50
C TYR A 127 16.62 10.86 -7.39
N THR A 128 17.49 11.86 -7.55
CA THR A 128 18.93 11.63 -7.79
C THR A 128 19.85 11.90 -6.59
N SER A 129 19.40 12.64 -5.57
CA SER A 129 20.19 13.05 -4.41
C SER A 129 19.28 13.28 -3.21
N PRO A 130 19.78 13.33 -1.95
CA PRO A 130 18.99 13.88 -0.85
C PRO A 130 18.33 15.18 -1.30
N LYS A 131 17.03 15.30 -1.05
CA LYS A 131 16.22 16.35 -1.67
C LYS A 131 15.22 16.88 -0.68
N HIS A 132 15.07 18.19 -0.71
CA HIS A 132 13.90 18.84 -0.19
C HIS A 132 12.76 18.63 -1.21
N ILE A 133 11.58 18.29 -0.71
CA ILE A 133 10.42 17.99 -1.55
C ILE A 133 9.18 18.61 -0.94
N SER A 134 8.25 18.99 -1.80
CA SER A 134 6.90 19.34 -1.39
C SER A 134 5.96 18.17 -1.64
N LEU A 135 5.13 17.84 -0.65
CA LEU A 135 4.05 16.88 -0.73
C LEU A 135 2.77 17.67 -0.94
N GLU A 136 2.21 17.56 -2.13
CA GLU A 136 0.90 18.10 -2.43
C GLU A 136 -0.18 17.09 -1.99
N VAL A 137 -0.91 17.43 -0.94
CA VAL A 137 -2.01 16.62 -0.40
C VAL A 137 -3.33 17.16 -0.94
N SER A 138 -4.05 16.34 -1.69
CA SER A 138 -5.41 16.62 -2.15
C SER A 138 -6.40 15.68 -1.45
N VAL A 139 -7.43 16.24 -0.84
CA VAL A 139 -8.49 15.47 -0.16
C VAL A 139 -9.69 15.34 -1.08
N TRP A 140 -10.21 14.13 -1.19
CA TRP A 140 -11.40 13.82 -1.96
C TRP A 140 -12.40 13.10 -1.06
N SER A 141 -13.62 13.62 -1.04
CA SER A 141 -14.77 12.97 -0.38
C SER A 141 -15.60 12.23 -1.42
N GLN A 142 -16.16 11.09 -1.04
CA GLN A 142 -17.08 10.34 -1.87
C GLN A 142 -18.51 10.59 -1.37
N GLN A 143 -19.30 11.29 -2.17
CA GLN A 143 -20.70 11.59 -1.88
C GLN A 143 -21.59 11.01 -2.98
N ARG A 144 -22.58 10.19 -2.61
CA ARG A 144 -23.52 9.55 -3.55
C ARG A 144 -22.82 8.82 -4.71
N GLY A 145 -21.71 8.16 -4.41
CA GLY A 145 -20.92 7.40 -5.40
C GLY A 145 -20.04 8.26 -6.32
N LYS A 146 -19.99 9.58 -6.15
CA LYS A 146 -19.13 10.49 -6.91
C LYS A 146 -18.01 11.05 -6.04
N LEU A 147 -16.86 11.32 -6.66
CA LEU A 147 -15.71 11.95 -6.01
C LEU A 147 -15.85 13.47 -6.10
N HIS A 148 -15.71 14.13 -4.95
CA HIS A 148 -15.77 15.58 -4.81
C HIS A 148 -14.51 16.06 -4.11
N PRO A 149 -13.80 17.04 -4.69
CA PRO A 149 -12.64 17.59 -4.02
C PRO A 149 -13.07 18.32 -2.75
N ALA A 150 -12.35 18.09 -1.67
CA ALA A 150 -12.69 18.55 -0.33
C ALA A 150 -11.55 19.32 0.35
N GLY A 151 -10.40 19.49 -0.29
CA GLY A 151 -9.33 20.33 0.24
C GLY A 151 -7.98 20.07 -0.40
N LYS A 152 -7.05 21.00 -0.19
CA LYS A 152 -5.67 20.90 -0.66
C LYS A 152 -4.72 21.50 0.37
N GLY A 153 -3.55 20.89 0.50
CA GLY A 153 -2.47 21.40 1.34
C GLY A 153 -1.12 20.99 0.78
N THR A 154 -0.07 21.67 1.25
CA THR A 154 1.31 21.34 0.93
C THR A 154 2.11 21.15 2.19
N LEU A 155 3.02 20.19 2.18
CA LEU A 155 3.97 19.95 3.26
C LEU A 155 5.36 19.88 2.68
N GLU A 156 6.33 20.39 3.41
CA GLU A 156 7.73 20.26 3.03
C GLU A 156 8.36 19.11 3.81
N ALA A 157 9.15 18.27 3.13
CA ALA A 157 9.87 17.18 3.76
C ALA A 157 11.25 17.00 3.14
N ASN A 158 12.15 16.39 3.92
CA ASN A 158 13.46 15.98 3.44
C ASN A 158 13.52 14.47 3.22
N LEU A 159 14.00 14.08 2.04
CA LEU A 159 14.26 12.69 1.68
C LEU A 159 15.75 12.32 1.89
N PRO A 160 16.05 11.08 2.31
CA PRO A 160 17.41 10.58 2.35
C PRO A 160 17.96 10.42 0.92
N ALA A 161 19.22 10.02 0.79
CA ALA A 161 19.78 9.66 -0.52
C ALA A 161 18.92 8.59 -1.21
N ALA A 162 18.83 8.69 -2.54
CA ALA A 162 18.08 7.74 -3.34
C ALA A 162 18.64 6.32 -3.19
N THR A 163 17.74 5.35 -3.04
CA THR A 163 18.08 3.93 -2.93
C THR A 163 17.53 3.17 -4.13
N THR A 164 18.09 2.00 -4.42
CA THR A 164 17.57 1.15 -5.50
C THR A 164 16.22 0.56 -5.11
N TRP A 165 15.25 0.56 -6.02
CA TRP A 165 13.96 -0.10 -5.79
C TRP A 165 14.14 -1.61 -5.58
N GLN A 166 13.70 -2.12 -4.42
CA GLN A 166 13.75 -3.54 -4.08
C GLN A 166 12.33 -4.07 -3.77
N PRO A 167 11.52 -4.42 -4.79
CA PRO A 167 10.19 -4.99 -4.64
C PRO A 167 10.10 -6.14 -3.64
N ALA A 168 11.05 -7.06 -3.73
CA ALA A 168 11.07 -8.28 -2.96
C ALA A 168 11.25 -7.97 -1.46
N ALA A 169 12.20 -7.08 -1.13
CA ALA A 169 12.41 -6.62 0.24
C ALA A 169 11.18 -5.88 0.81
N PHE A 170 10.51 -5.07 0.00
CA PHE A 170 9.28 -4.38 0.38
C PHE A 170 8.16 -5.37 0.75
N LEU A 171 7.95 -6.39 -0.08
CA LEU A 171 6.90 -7.42 0.09
C LEU A 171 7.26 -8.48 1.16
N GLN A 172 8.50 -8.51 1.63
CA GLN A 172 9.01 -9.53 2.55
C GLN A 172 8.12 -9.83 3.77
N PRO A 173 7.49 -8.84 4.44
CA PRO A 173 6.63 -9.14 5.58
C PRO A 173 5.39 -9.97 5.20
N LEU A 174 4.74 -9.66 4.08
CA LEU A 174 3.57 -10.41 3.60
C LEU A 174 3.96 -11.82 3.14
N VAL A 175 5.11 -11.92 2.46
CA VAL A 175 5.70 -13.20 2.04
C VAL A 175 6.00 -14.08 3.25
N SER A 176 6.51 -13.48 4.33
CA SER A 176 6.83 -14.21 5.57
C SER A 176 5.58 -14.68 6.31
N LEU A 177 4.49 -13.90 6.28
CA LEU A 177 3.19 -14.36 6.78
C LEU A 177 2.68 -15.55 5.96
N GLY A 178 2.78 -15.48 4.63
CA GLY A 178 2.48 -16.59 3.71
C GLY A 178 3.26 -17.85 4.02
N ALA A 179 4.59 -17.73 4.05
CA ALA A 179 5.48 -18.85 4.35
C ALA A 179 5.16 -19.48 5.72
N ARG A 180 4.87 -18.67 6.75
CA ARG A 180 4.52 -19.19 8.08
C ARG A 180 3.30 -20.09 8.06
N VAL A 181 2.27 -19.77 7.28
CA VAL A 181 1.07 -20.62 7.18
C VAL A 181 1.35 -21.86 6.33
N MET A 182 1.99 -21.71 5.17
CA MET A 182 2.33 -22.83 4.27
C MET A 182 3.29 -23.84 4.90
N MET A 183 4.19 -23.38 5.77
CA MET A 183 5.20 -24.22 6.41
C MET A 183 4.70 -24.97 7.65
N THR A 184 3.45 -24.75 8.08
CA THR A 184 2.88 -25.46 9.25
C THR A 184 2.89 -26.99 9.08
N SER A 185 2.91 -27.48 7.84
CA SER A 185 2.92 -28.89 7.47
C SER A 185 4.24 -29.37 6.85
N GLY A 186 5.29 -28.56 6.86
CA GLY A 186 6.58 -28.90 6.23
C GLY A 186 7.01 -27.89 5.18
N GLN A 187 7.53 -28.37 4.05
CA GLN A 187 7.93 -27.49 2.94
C GLN A 187 6.71 -27.12 2.08
N PRO A 188 6.57 -25.86 1.64
CA PRO A 188 5.47 -25.45 0.76
C PRO A 188 5.48 -26.23 -0.56
N THR A 189 4.29 -26.59 -1.07
CA THR A 189 4.18 -27.23 -2.39
C THR A 189 4.39 -26.20 -3.51
N GLN A 190 4.73 -26.65 -4.72
CA GLN A 190 4.84 -25.74 -5.87
C GLN A 190 3.51 -25.02 -6.17
N SER A 191 2.36 -25.67 -5.92
CA SER A 191 1.02 -25.10 -6.11
C SER A 191 0.76 -23.93 -5.15
N GLN A 192 1.07 -24.12 -3.86
CA GLN A 192 0.94 -23.09 -2.83
C GLN A 192 1.84 -21.89 -3.13
N LEU A 193 3.09 -22.15 -3.53
CA LEU A 193 4.04 -21.11 -3.94
C LEU A 193 3.55 -20.33 -5.18
N ALA A 194 3.05 -21.02 -6.20
CA ALA A 194 2.53 -20.40 -7.40
C ALA A 194 1.32 -19.50 -7.11
N THR A 195 0.37 -19.99 -6.30
CA THR A 195 -0.83 -19.24 -5.88
C THR A 195 -0.45 -17.95 -5.14
N MET A 196 0.49 -18.04 -4.19
CA MET A 196 0.96 -16.86 -3.44
C MET A 196 1.67 -15.85 -4.35
N VAL A 197 2.50 -16.33 -5.28
CA VAL A 197 3.23 -15.48 -6.22
C VAL A 197 2.27 -14.79 -7.19
N GLU A 198 1.30 -15.52 -7.73
CA GLU A 198 0.28 -15.00 -8.64
C GLU A 198 -0.56 -13.93 -7.95
N TYR A 199 -1.02 -14.18 -6.72
CA TYR A 199 -1.77 -13.18 -5.97
C TYR A 199 -0.93 -11.94 -5.69
N ILE A 200 0.31 -12.07 -5.20
CA ILE A 200 1.17 -10.91 -4.94
C ILE A 200 1.45 -10.15 -6.24
N ALA A 201 1.66 -10.86 -7.35
CA ALA A 201 1.87 -10.25 -8.66
C ALA A 201 0.64 -9.49 -9.15
N SER A 202 -0.57 -10.06 -8.97
CA SER A 202 -1.84 -9.45 -9.34
C SER A 202 -2.16 -8.23 -8.49
N GLU A 203 -2.13 -8.40 -7.16
CA GLU A 203 -2.53 -7.37 -6.20
C GLU A 203 -1.53 -6.25 -6.10
N PHE A 204 -0.24 -6.49 -6.32
CA PHE A 204 0.75 -5.42 -6.22
C PHE A 204 1.30 -4.99 -7.59
N GLY A 205 1.04 -5.71 -8.68
CA GLY A 205 1.49 -5.31 -10.03
C GLY A 205 3.02 -5.18 -10.17
N ILE A 206 3.81 -5.71 -9.22
CA ILE A 206 5.26 -5.42 -9.13
C ILE A 206 6.12 -6.46 -9.87
N LEU A 207 5.53 -7.59 -10.27
CA LEU A 207 6.29 -8.76 -10.67
C LEU A 207 6.15 -9.05 -12.17
N GLY A 208 7.16 -8.62 -12.93
CA GLY A 208 7.47 -9.31 -14.19
C GLY A 208 8.04 -10.72 -13.92
N PRO A 209 8.17 -11.58 -14.95
CA PRO A 209 8.53 -13.00 -14.79
C PRO A 209 9.83 -13.25 -14.00
N VAL A 210 10.83 -12.38 -14.14
CA VAL A 210 12.12 -12.46 -13.43
C VAL A 210 11.99 -12.21 -11.92
N ARG A 211 10.95 -11.50 -11.49
CA ARG A 211 10.73 -11.17 -10.08
C ARG A 211 9.87 -12.21 -9.36
N ALA A 212 9.13 -13.03 -10.10
CA ALA A 212 8.39 -14.18 -9.57
C ALA A 212 9.35 -15.23 -8.98
N SER A 213 10.48 -15.50 -9.64
CA SER A 213 11.50 -16.44 -9.13
C SER A 213 12.19 -15.94 -7.85
N ALA A 214 12.44 -14.64 -7.74
CA ALA A 214 12.96 -14.02 -6.51
C ALA A 214 11.96 -14.15 -5.35
N LEU A 215 10.67 -13.98 -5.63
CA LEU A 215 9.60 -14.16 -4.64
C LEU A 215 9.49 -15.63 -4.19
N SER A 216 9.52 -16.58 -5.13
CA SER A 216 9.56 -18.01 -4.81
C SER A 216 10.79 -18.38 -3.99
N ALA A 217 11.97 -17.83 -4.33
CA ALA A 217 13.18 -18.04 -3.55
C ALA A 217 13.04 -17.50 -2.12
N MET A 218 12.41 -16.34 -1.93
CA MET A 218 12.14 -15.82 -0.59
C MET A 218 11.20 -16.72 0.22
N LEU A 219 10.16 -17.26 -0.41
CA LEU A 219 9.23 -18.19 0.25
C LEU A 219 9.93 -19.48 0.68
N VAL A 220 10.82 -20.03 -0.16
CA VAL A 220 11.58 -21.26 0.15
C VAL A 220 12.66 -21.00 1.21
N HIS A 221 13.28 -19.82 1.21
CA HIS A 221 14.36 -19.47 2.15
C HIS A 221 13.88 -18.83 3.45
N ALA A 222 12.57 -18.64 3.64
CA ALA A 222 11.97 -18.15 4.88
C ALA A 222 12.00 -19.20 6.03
N ASN A 223 13.02 -20.07 6.08
CA ASN A 223 13.15 -21.17 7.03
C ASN A 223 13.22 -20.73 8.50
N HIS A 224 13.52 -19.45 8.76
CA HIS A 224 13.45 -18.85 10.08
C HIS A 224 12.75 -17.49 9.98
N PRO A 225 11.41 -17.47 9.85
CA PRO A 225 10.69 -16.21 9.80
C PRO A 225 10.88 -15.48 11.15
N PRO A 226 11.03 -14.15 11.15
CA PRO A 226 11.04 -13.37 12.39
C PRO A 226 9.83 -13.71 13.27
N PRO A 227 9.86 -13.37 14.57
CA PRO A 227 8.69 -13.50 15.44
C PRO A 227 7.41 -13.00 14.75
N LEU A 228 6.29 -13.70 14.95
CA LEU A 228 5.02 -13.37 14.27
C LEU A 228 4.64 -11.90 14.50
N ARG A 229 4.79 -11.44 15.74
CA ARG A 229 4.56 -10.05 16.14
C ARG A 229 5.39 -9.08 15.30
N ASP A 230 6.70 -9.27 15.21
CA ASP A 230 7.60 -8.40 14.43
C ASP A 230 7.24 -8.38 12.94
N THR A 231 6.85 -9.55 12.40
CA THR A 231 6.42 -9.68 11.01
C THR A 231 5.13 -8.87 10.75
N ILE A 232 4.16 -8.98 11.66
CA ILE A 232 2.90 -8.23 11.61
C ILE A 232 3.14 -6.74 11.80
N GLU A 233 4.01 -6.34 12.71
CA GLU A 233 4.35 -4.93 12.94
C GLU A 233 4.98 -4.32 11.69
N ARG A 234 5.93 -5.03 11.04
CA ARG A 234 6.51 -4.61 9.75
C ARG A 234 5.49 -4.57 8.62
N ALA A 235 4.58 -5.55 8.55
CA ALA A 235 3.50 -5.55 7.55
C ALA A 235 2.57 -4.33 7.75
N ARG A 236 2.07 -4.12 8.97
CA ARG A 236 1.26 -2.93 9.32
C ARG A 236 2.00 -1.62 9.13
N PHE A 237 3.33 -1.63 9.20
CA PHE A 237 4.17 -0.47 8.97
C PHE A 237 4.21 -0.07 7.50
N ARG A 238 4.55 -1.03 6.62
CA ARG A 238 4.70 -0.82 5.17
C ARG A 238 3.38 -0.76 4.41
N PHE A 239 2.36 -1.44 4.94
CA PHE A 239 1.02 -1.52 4.37
C PHE A 239 0.01 -0.98 5.39
N PRO A 240 -0.02 0.35 5.66
CA PRO A 240 -0.90 0.92 6.68
C PRO A 240 -2.39 0.75 6.36
N ASN A 241 -2.73 0.58 5.08
CA ASN A 241 -4.10 0.41 4.58
C ASN A 241 -4.45 -1.07 4.31
N LEU A 242 -3.61 -1.99 4.79
CA LEU A 242 -3.78 -3.41 4.59
C LEU A 242 -5.06 -3.90 5.25
N ASN A 243 -6.01 -4.36 4.44
CA ASN A 243 -7.22 -4.97 4.96
C ASN A 243 -6.87 -6.36 5.51
N HIS A 244 -6.94 -6.53 6.83
CA HIS A 244 -6.68 -7.81 7.50
C HIS A 244 -7.53 -8.96 6.93
N THR A 245 -8.77 -8.69 6.53
CA THR A 245 -9.65 -9.70 5.92
C THR A 245 -9.11 -10.16 4.57
N ALA A 246 -8.59 -9.24 3.76
CA ALA A 246 -7.98 -9.58 2.48
C ALA A 246 -6.67 -10.36 2.66
N VAL A 247 -5.86 -10.01 3.67
CA VAL A 247 -4.65 -10.77 4.02
C VAL A 247 -5.00 -12.18 4.46
N VAL A 248 -5.97 -12.34 5.36
CA VAL A 248 -6.37 -13.67 5.82
C VAL A 248 -6.98 -14.49 4.68
N ALA A 249 -7.78 -13.87 3.82
CA ALA A 249 -8.33 -14.52 2.62
C ALA A 249 -7.22 -15.02 1.68
N LEU A 250 -6.24 -14.16 1.36
CA LEU A 250 -5.04 -14.54 0.60
C LEU A 250 -4.34 -15.74 1.23
N LEU A 251 -4.00 -15.62 2.51
CA LEU A 251 -3.23 -16.65 3.20
C LEU A 251 -4.01 -17.97 3.25
N SER A 252 -5.35 -17.90 3.32
CA SER A 252 -6.23 -19.08 3.25
C SER A 252 -6.19 -19.72 1.86
N GLU A 253 -6.36 -18.93 0.79
CA GLU A 253 -6.35 -19.43 -0.59
C GLU A 253 -5.03 -20.10 -0.96
N ALA A 254 -3.91 -19.49 -0.58
CA ALA A 254 -2.58 -20.07 -0.81
C ALA A 254 -2.41 -21.40 -0.06
N CYS A 255 -2.98 -21.56 1.14
CA CYS A 255 -2.73 -22.71 2.00
C CYS A 255 -3.70 -23.88 1.82
N PHE A 256 -4.96 -23.63 1.43
CA PHE A 256 -5.96 -24.68 1.20
C PHE A 256 -6.05 -25.16 -0.26
N SER A 257 -5.09 -24.77 -1.10
CA SER A 257 -4.98 -25.31 -2.46
C SER A 257 -4.70 -26.82 -2.49
N ASP A 258 -4.15 -27.38 -1.40
CA ASP A 258 -3.93 -28.82 -1.21
C ASP A 258 -4.55 -29.27 0.14
N ASP A 259 -5.42 -30.30 0.14
CA ASP A 259 -6.19 -30.78 1.31
C ASP A 259 -5.33 -31.37 2.47
N HIS A 260 -4.01 -31.40 2.33
CA HIS A 260 -3.11 -31.95 3.33
C HIS A 260 -2.83 -30.92 4.43
N ASN A 261 -3.37 -31.16 5.62
CA ASN A 261 -3.13 -30.43 6.89
C ASN A 261 -3.85 -29.09 7.11
N ALA A 262 -5.14 -29.06 6.77
CA ALA A 262 -6.00 -27.89 7.02
C ALA A 262 -6.04 -27.41 8.50
N THR A 263 -5.86 -28.28 9.50
CA THR A 263 -6.01 -27.90 10.92
C THR A 263 -4.87 -26.99 11.42
N ALA A 264 -3.61 -27.32 11.13
CA ALA A 264 -2.46 -26.53 11.57
C ALA A 264 -2.40 -25.18 10.83
N ALA A 265 -2.70 -25.19 9.53
CA ALA A 265 -2.82 -23.97 8.73
C ALA A 265 -3.94 -23.06 9.24
N ARG A 266 -5.12 -23.61 9.61
CA ARG A 266 -6.22 -22.84 10.23
C ARG A 266 -5.82 -22.20 11.55
N ALA A 267 -5.09 -22.92 12.40
CA ALA A 267 -4.60 -22.38 13.67
C ALA A 267 -3.65 -21.19 13.42
N ALA A 268 -2.67 -21.34 12.52
CA ALA A 268 -1.75 -20.26 12.17
C ALA A 268 -2.46 -19.05 11.54
N LEU A 269 -3.46 -19.28 10.68
CA LEU A 269 -4.31 -18.22 10.12
C LEU A 269 -5.09 -17.49 11.21
N SER A 270 -5.63 -18.23 12.18
CA SER A 270 -6.32 -17.65 13.34
C SER A 270 -5.38 -16.76 14.15
N ASP A 271 -4.17 -17.23 14.45
CA ASP A 271 -3.17 -16.45 15.21
C ASP A 271 -2.78 -15.16 14.48
N ILE A 272 -2.57 -15.25 13.17
CA ILE A 272 -2.30 -14.09 12.30
C ILE A 272 -3.48 -13.13 12.30
N ALA A 273 -4.70 -13.64 12.14
CA ALA A 273 -5.92 -12.82 12.13
C ALA A 273 -6.11 -12.08 13.45
N THR A 274 -6.01 -12.77 14.58
CA THR A 274 -6.10 -12.18 15.92
C THR A 274 -5.05 -11.08 16.09
N SER A 275 -3.78 -11.39 15.79
CA SER A 275 -2.69 -10.43 15.91
C SER A 275 -2.81 -9.22 14.97
N LEU A 276 -3.44 -9.39 13.80
CA LEU A 276 -3.77 -8.31 12.86
C LEU A 276 -4.97 -7.45 13.31
N THR A 277 -5.78 -7.93 14.25
CA THR A 277 -6.90 -7.17 14.83
C THR A 277 -6.59 -6.54 16.19
N GLU A 278 -5.55 -7.01 16.89
CA GLU A 278 -5.17 -6.43 18.18
C GLU A 278 -4.72 -4.97 18.04
N PRO A 279 -5.31 -4.04 18.83
CA PRO A 279 -4.87 -2.65 18.87
C PRO A 279 -3.42 -2.60 19.38
N ARG A 280 -2.61 -1.69 18.85
CA ARG A 280 -1.24 -1.51 19.33
C ARG A 280 -1.27 -1.15 20.83
N PRO A 281 -0.46 -1.79 21.68
CA PRO A 281 -0.11 -1.16 22.96
C PRO A 281 0.58 0.17 22.65
N GLN A 282 0.16 1.22 23.37
CA GLN A 282 0.69 2.58 23.22
C GLN A 282 2.16 2.67 23.64
#